data_AF-A0A7R8VAH0-F1
#
_entry.id   AF-A0A7R8VAH0-F1
#
_cell.length_a   1.000
_cell.length_b   1.000
_cell.length_c   1.000
_cell.angle_alpha   90.00
_cell.angle_beta   90.00
_cell.angle_gamma   90.00
#
_symmetry.space_group_name_H-M   'P 1'
#
loop_
_entity.id
_entity.type
_entity.pdbx_description
1 polymer ?
#
loop_
_entity_poly.entity_id
_entity_poly.type
_entity_poly.pdbx_seq_one_letter_code
_entity_poly.pdbx_strand_id
1 'polypeptide(L)'
;MSQYQIALATESLSAQMFVLFEHAAGYALFRVKEFEETGMLLPQVEESVTDISRFNSIVKLVGFSPFKTALKALENLNSISEGILPEDLQLFLETFLPKSSKKSKVILGVSEPKIGASITESIGVTCQHVGAIPEIIRGIRQHFPKLIKGFTAQSSSTAQLGLGHSYSRAKVKFNVNRVDNMIIQSIALLDQLDKDINTFSMRIREWYSYHFPELVKIVPENYLFAKVARFVKNRKELNEEKLEELEEIVMDSGKAKAILDASRSSMGKIFMRTKEQFYELVERG
;
A
#
# COMPACT_ATOMS: atom_id res chain seq x y z
N MET A 1 5.48 -6.30 74.94
CA MET A 1 4.85 -6.25 73.61
C MET A 1 5.97 -6.24 72.59
N SER A 2 6.11 -7.33 71.84
CA SER A 2 7.35 -7.72 71.17
C SER A 2 7.57 -6.97 69.85
N GLN A 3 8.85 -6.92 69.43
CA GLN A 3 9.33 -6.43 68.13
C GLN A 3 8.57 -6.99 66.90
N TYR A 4 7.74 -8.02 67.07
CA TYR A 4 6.89 -8.60 66.03
C TYR A 4 5.78 -7.68 65.53
N GLN A 5 5.36 -6.66 66.29
CA GLN A 5 4.35 -5.70 65.82
C GLN A 5 4.94 -4.56 64.97
N ILE A 6 6.25 -4.34 64.98
CA ILE A 6 6.91 -3.31 64.15
C ILE A 6 7.20 -3.85 62.74
N ALA A 7 7.31 -5.18 62.57
CA ALA A 7 7.50 -5.82 61.26
C ALA A 7 6.22 -5.89 60.38
N LEU A 8 5.05 -5.57 60.93
CA LEU A 8 3.76 -5.59 60.21
C LEU A 8 3.37 -4.24 59.59
N ALA A 9 4.26 -3.24 59.66
CA ALA A 9 4.02 -1.89 59.13
C ALA A 9 5.05 -1.48 58.05
N THR A 10 5.68 -2.43 57.37
CA THR A 10 6.16 -2.18 56.01
C THR A 10 4.94 -2.18 55.10
N GLU A 11 4.33 -1.00 54.88
CA GLU A 11 3.48 -0.76 53.70
C GLU A 11 4.23 -1.37 52.50
N SER A 12 3.72 -2.48 51.96
CA SER A 12 4.27 -3.09 50.76
C SER A 12 4.21 -2.03 49.66
N LEU A 13 5.36 -1.43 49.34
CA LEU A 13 5.53 -0.58 48.16
C LEU A 13 5.24 -1.44 46.93
N SER A 14 3.96 -1.50 46.51
CA SER A 14 3.57 -2.24 45.32
C SER A 14 4.10 -1.47 44.11
N ALA A 15 5.27 -1.86 43.60
CA ALA A 15 5.79 -1.30 42.36
C ALA A 15 4.85 -1.73 41.22
N GLN A 16 4.27 -0.76 40.51
CA GLN A 16 3.44 -1.06 39.35
C GLN A 16 4.31 -1.13 38.11
N MET A 17 4.34 -2.31 37.49
CA MET A 17 5.08 -2.54 36.26
C MET A 17 4.18 -2.34 35.04
N PHE A 18 4.64 -1.51 34.12
CA PHE A 18 4.06 -1.33 32.79
C PHE A 18 5.08 -1.76 31.76
N VAL A 19 4.65 -2.19 30.57
CA VAL A 19 5.51 -2.57 29.46
C VAL A 19 5.07 -1.80 28.22
N LEU A 20 6.00 -1.06 27.63
CA LEU A 20 5.83 -0.39 26.35
C LEU A 20 6.09 -1.39 25.22
N PHE A 21 5.14 -1.49 24.30
CA PHE A 21 5.28 -2.28 23.09
C PHE A 21 5.10 -1.39 21.85
N GLU A 22 6.16 -1.28 21.08
CA GLU A 22 6.22 -0.50 19.86
C GLU A 22 5.86 -1.41 18.68
N HIS A 23 4.80 -1.07 17.94
CA HIS A 23 4.34 -1.84 16.80
C HIS A 23 4.27 -0.96 15.54
N ALA A 24 4.34 -1.57 14.35
CA ALA A 24 4.19 -0.86 13.08
C ALA A 24 2.87 -0.09 12.94
N ALA A 25 1.85 -0.48 13.72
CA ALA A 25 0.54 0.17 13.74
C ALA A 25 0.41 1.29 14.79
N GLY A 26 1.33 1.39 15.74
CA GLY A 26 1.23 2.33 16.85
C GLY A 26 1.90 1.86 18.14
N TYR A 27 1.74 2.65 19.20
CA TYR A 27 2.24 2.34 20.53
C TYR A 27 1.18 1.68 21.40
N ALA A 28 1.57 0.62 22.11
CA ALA A 28 0.72 -0.04 23.09
C ALA A 28 1.39 -0.03 24.46
N LEU A 29 0.59 0.22 25.50
CA LEU A 29 1.03 0.16 26.89
C LEU A 29 0.23 -0.93 27.61
N PHE A 30 0.95 -1.86 28.23
CA PHE A 30 0.38 -2.95 29.00
C PHE A 30 0.74 -2.80 30.47
N ARG A 31 -0.20 -3.03 31.37
CA ARG A 31 0.06 -3.20 32.80
C ARG A 31 0.30 -4.68 33.08
N VAL A 32 1.39 -4.98 33.75
CA VAL A 32 1.72 -6.33 34.22
C VAL A 32 1.10 -6.47 35.61
N LYS A 33 0.28 -7.50 35.81
CA LYS A 33 -0.17 -7.87 37.16
C LYS A 33 0.99 -8.55 37.90
N GLU A 34 1.03 -8.41 39.23
CA GLU A 34 2.09 -8.98 40.07
C GLU A 34 2.40 -10.42 39.63
N PHE A 35 3.66 -10.63 39.24
CA PHE A 35 4.15 -11.86 38.63
C PHE A 35 5.43 -12.24 39.38
N GLU A 36 5.48 -13.46 39.93
CA GLU A 36 6.66 -13.93 40.66
C GLU A 36 7.84 -14.14 39.69
N GLU A 37 8.86 -13.28 39.80
CA GLU A 37 10.08 -13.35 38.98
C GLU A 37 10.79 -14.71 39.10
N THR A 38 10.67 -15.37 40.26
CA THR A 38 11.28 -16.67 40.56
C THR A 38 10.76 -17.82 39.69
N GLY A 39 9.54 -17.72 39.13
CA GLY A 39 8.94 -18.78 38.30
C GLY A 39 9.29 -18.73 36.82
N MET A 40 9.87 -17.62 36.33
CA MET A 40 10.03 -17.32 34.89
C MET A 40 10.89 -18.33 34.11
N LEU A 41 11.83 -18.99 34.79
CA LEU A 41 12.73 -19.98 34.18
C LEU A 41 12.16 -21.40 34.20
N LEU A 42 10.95 -21.59 34.75
CA LEU A 42 10.29 -22.89 34.76
C LEU A 42 9.62 -23.13 33.39
N PRO A 43 9.80 -24.31 32.77
CA PRO A 43 9.17 -24.66 31.49
C PRO A 43 7.64 -24.46 31.48
N GLN A 44 7.01 -24.62 32.64
CA GLN A 44 5.57 -24.42 32.84
C GLN A 44 5.14 -22.96 32.64
N VAL A 45 6.01 -22.00 32.94
CA VAL A 45 5.75 -20.57 32.72
C VAL A 45 5.94 -20.21 31.26
N GLU A 46 6.89 -20.82 30.56
CA GLU A 46 7.04 -20.66 29.11
C GLU A 46 5.79 -21.17 28.36
N GLU A 47 5.27 -22.34 28.72
CA GLU A 47 3.99 -22.84 28.19
C GLU A 47 2.83 -21.88 28.50
N SER A 48 2.83 -21.24 29.68
CA SER A 48 1.77 -20.29 30.05
C SER A 48 1.75 -19.01 29.19
N VAL A 49 2.89 -18.61 28.64
CA VAL A 49 2.99 -17.48 27.70
C VAL A 49 2.44 -17.87 26.31
N THR A 50 2.52 -19.13 25.92
CA THR A 50 1.98 -19.60 24.63
C THR A 50 0.46 -19.63 24.58
N ASP A 51 -0.23 -19.81 25.72
CA ASP A 51 -1.68 -19.78 25.81
C ASP A 51 -2.19 -18.36 26.09
N ILE A 52 -2.96 -17.82 25.16
CA ILE A 52 -3.52 -16.46 25.26
C ILE A 52 -4.43 -16.27 26.48
N SER A 53 -5.16 -17.30 26.89
CA SER A 53 -6.10 -17.19 28.02
C SER A 53 -5.34 -16.94 29.32
N ARG A 54 -4.21 -17.64 29.48
CA ARG A 54 -3.28 -17.46 30.60
C ARG A 54 -2.52 -16.14 30.46
N PHE A 55 -2.06 -15.79 29.26
CA PHE A 55 -1.33 -14.55 29.03
C PHE A 55 -2.16 -13.29 29.34
N ASN A 56 -3.46 -13.29 29.01
CA ASN A 56 -4.39 -12.21 29.37
C ASN A 56 -4.59 -12.04 30.89
N SER A 57 -4.26 -13.06 31.69
CA SER A 57 -4.27 -12.93 33.15
C SER A 57 -3.05 -12.15 33.67
N ILE A 58 -1.93 -12.23 32.95
CA ILE A 58 -0.63 -11.62 33.28
C ILE A 58 -0.59 -10.16 32.82
N VAL A 59 -0.99 -9.89 31.57
CA VAL A 59 -0.95 -8.54 30.99
C VAL A 59 -2.35 -7.99 30.73
N LYS A 60 -2.53 -6.70 31.00
CA LYS A 60 -3.76 -5.97 30.67
C LYS A 60 -3.43 -4.75 29.83
N LEU A 61 -4.06 -4.61 28.67
CA LEU A 61 -3.93 -3.41 27.84
C LEU A 61 -4.45 -2.18 28.60
N VAL A 62 -3.63 -1.14 28.68
CA VAL A 62 -3.96 0.15 29.32
C VAL A 62 -4.34 1.17 28.26
N GLY A 63 -3.56 1.23 27.19
CA GLY A 63 -3.76 2.18 26.10
C GLY A 63 -3.13 1.69 24.81
N PHE A 64 -3.74 2.08 23.70
CA PHE A 64 -3.20 1.89 22.36
C PHE A 64 -3.38 3.17 21.56
N SER A 65 -2.29 3.69 21.01
CA SER A 65 -2.27 4.89 20.17
C SER A 65 -1.85 4.50 18.75
N PRO A 66 -2.80 4.34 17.81
CA PRO A 66 -2.47 4.03 16.43
C PRO A 66 -1.85 5.21 15.71
N PHE A 67 -0.90 4.95 14.81
CA PHE A 67 -0.37 5.98 13.92
C PHE A 67 -1.43 6.39 12.90
N LYS A 68 -1.67 7.70 12.79
CA LYS A 68 -2.68 8.25 11.86
C LYS A 68 -2.24 8.14 10.39
N THR A 69 -0.94 8.24 10.13
CA THR A 69 -0.37 8.24 8.77
C THR A 69 0.88 7.39 8.70
N ALA A 70 1.16 6.83 7.52
CA ALA A 70 2.37 6.06 7.26
C ALA A 70 3.66 6.90 7.41
N LEU A 71 3.58 8.21 7.11
CA LEU A 71 4.67 9.15 7.32
C LEU A 71 5.01 9.26 8.81
N LYS A 72 3.99 9.41 9.66
CA LYS A 72 4.21 9.52 11.10
C LYS A 72 4.75 8.22 11.69
N ALA A 73 4.28 7.07 11.21
CA ALA A 73 4.84 5.77 11.59
C ALA A 73 6.34 5.66 11.22
N LEU A 74 6.73 6.16 10.03
CA LEU A 74 8.12 6.15 9.59
C LEU A 74 9.01 7.10 10.39
N GLU A 75 8.55 8.33 10.66
CA GLU A 75 9.24 9.29 11.52
C GLU A 75 9.51 8.70 12.91
N ASN A 76 8.47 8.19 13.55
CA ASN A 76 8.56 7.57 14.87
C ASN A 76 9.53 6.38 14.86
N LEU A 77 9.46 5.49 13.85
CA LEU A 77 10.37 4.36 13.73
C LEU A 77 11.84 4.82 13.59
N ASN A 78 12.12 5.84 12.78
CA ASN A 78 13.47 6.38 12.63
C ASN A 78 14.01 6.89 13.97
N SER A 79 13.23 7.72 14.68
CA SER A 79 13.60 8.25 15.99
C SER A 79 13.83 7.15 17.03
N ILE A 80 12.93 6.17 17.14
CA ILE A 80 13.12 5.01 18.02
C ILE A 80 14.41 4.26 17.67
N SER A 81 14.68 4.03 16.38
CA SER A 81 15.87 3.30 15.93
C SER A 81 17.19 4.00 16.28
N GLU A 82 17.15 5.32 16.45
CA GLU A 82 18.28 6.15 16.87
C GLU A 82 18.30 6.38 18.40
N GLY A 83 17.27 5.89 19.11
CA GLY A 83 17.13 6.05 20.56
C GLY A 83 16.61 7.42 20.98
N ILE A 84 16.04 8.20 20.06
CA ILE A 84 15.47 9.52 20.31
C ILE A 84 13.99 9.36 20.66
N LEU A 85 13.54 9.98 21.75
CA LEU A 85 12.13 9.95 22.16
C LEU A 85 11.27 10.80 21.20
N PRO A 86 10.33 10.21 20.45
CA PRO A 86 9.38 10.96 19.63
C PRO A 86 8.33 11.68 20.48
N GLU A 87 7.87 12.84 20.01
CA GLU A 87 6.81 13.62 20.68
C GLU A 87 5.51 12.82 20.85
N ASP A 88 5.11 12.03 19.85
CA ASP A 88 3.92 11.18 19.94
C ASP A 88 4.03 10.13 21.05
N LEU A 89 5.23 9.57 21.25
CA LEU A 89 5.49 8.60 22.31
C LEU A 89 5.49 9.27 23.68
N GLN A 90 6.07 10.47 23.78
CA GLN A 90 6.03 11.25 25.01
C GLN A 90 4.60 11.55 25.44
N LEU A 91 3.78 12.10 24.54
CA LEU A 91 2.37 12.39 24.80
C LEU A 91 1.58 11.13 25.18
N PHE A 92 1.87 10.01 24.51
CA PHE A 92 1.26 8.72 24.84
C PHE A 92 1.60 8.27 26.27
N LEU A 93 2.88 8.31 26.65
CA LEU A 93 3.33 7.91 27.98
C LEU A 93 2.77 8.83 29.08
N GLU A 94 2.75 10.14 28.86
CA GLU A 94 2.16 11.11 29.79
C GLU A 94 0.65 10.92 29.98
N THR A 95 -0.05 10.47 28.93
CA THR A 95 -1.50 10.22 28.97
C THR A 95 -1.86 8.94 29.73
N PHE A 96 -1.09 7.86 29.54
CA PHE A 96 -1.46 6.53 30.04
C PHE A 96 -0.69 6.06 31.27
N LEU A 97 0.47 6.67 31.60
CA LEU A 97 1.20 6.33 32.82
C LEU A 97 0.66 7.12 34.03
N PRO A 98 0.41 6.44 35.16
CA PRO A 98 0.13 7.15 36.41
C PRO A 98 1.38 7.89 36.89
N LYS A 99 1.18 9.07 37.50
CA LYS A 99 2.29 9.84 38.10
C LYS A 99 2.93 9.03 39.23
N SER A 100 4.24 8.82 39.14
CA SER A 100 5.01 8.11 40.17
C SER A 100 4.95 8.90 41.49
N SER A 101 4.60 8.23 42.59
CA SER A 101 4.52 8.83 43.92
C SER A 101 5.36 8.03 44.91
N LYS A 102 5.70 8.63 46.06
CA LYS A 102 6.43 7.93 47.15
C LYS A 102 5.71 6.67 47.64
N LYS A 103 4.40 6.52 47.40
CA LYS A 103 3.59 5.35 47.78
C LYS A 103 3.43 4.31 46.66
N SER A 104 3.63 4.70 45.40
CA SER A 104 3.42 3.83 44.23
C SER A 104 4.50 4.09 43.18
N LYS A 105 5.60 3.36 43.27
CA LYS A 105 6.69 3.45 42.30
C LYS A 105 6.23 2.82 40.98
N VAL A 106 6.37 3.55 39.88
CA VAL A 106 6.05 3.06 38.52
C VAL A 106 7.35 2.65 37.82
N ILE A 107 7.37 1.43 37.27
CA ILE A 107 8.49 0.91 36.47
C ILE A 107 7.99 0.67 35.06
N LEU A 108 8.71 1.18 34.07
CA LEU A 108 8.41 0.98 32.65
C LEU A 108 9.38 -0.01 32.03
N GLY A 109 8.87 -1.12 31.53
CA GLY A 109 9.57 -2.08 30.71
C GLY A 109 9.69 -1.60 29.28
N VAL A 110 10.91 -1.54 28.77
CA VAL A 110 11.24 -1.15 27.39
C VAL A 110 12.05 -2.25 26.72
N SER A 111 11.93 -2.36 25.39
CA SER A 111 12.71 -3.34 24.61
C SER A 111 14.18 -2.92 24.47
N GLU A 112 14.43 -1.62 24.30
CA GLU A 112 15.75 -1.07 24.03
C GLU A 112 16.23 -0.16 25.18
N PRO A 113 17.48 -0.28 25.64
CA PRO A 113 17.98 0.51 26.77
C PRO A 113 18.14 2.00 26.42
N LYS A 114 18.48 2.35 25.17
CA LYS A 114 18.70 3.74 24.74
C LYS A 114 17.42 4.58 24.85
N ILE A 115 16.31 4.08 24.32
CA ILE A 115 15.01 4.76 24.42
C ILE A 115 14.57 4.83 25.89
N GLY A 116 14.86 3.81 26.70
CA GLY A 116 14.64 3.84 28.14
C GLY A 116 15.38 4.97 28.85
N ALA A 117 16.63 5.25 28.46
CA ALA A 117 17.39 6.38 28.99
C ALA A 117 16.72 7.72 28.64
N SER A 118 16.34 7.91 27.38
CA SER A 118 15.66 9.14 26.92
C SER A 118 14.28 9.34 27.56
N ILE A 119 13.52 8.26 27.79
CA ILE A 119 12.24 8.33 28.53
C ILE A 119 12.48 8.69 30.00
N THR A 120 13.52 8.13 30.62
CA THR A 120 13.86 8.42 32.02
C THR A 120 14.25 9.88 32.19
N GLU A 121 15.01 10.44 31.25
CA GLU A 121 15.45 11.84 31.26
C GLU A 121 14.28 12.82 31.07
N SER A 122 13.34 12.51 30.18
CA SER A 122 12.23 13.41 29.83
C SER A 122 11.02 13.32 30.77
N ILE A 123 10.58 12.12 31.14
CA ILE A 123 9.34 11.87 31.90
C ILE A 123 9.64 11.56 33.38
N GLY A 124 10.89 11.21 33.71
CA GLY A 124 11.29 10.90 35.10
C GLY A 124 10.80 9.53 35.61
N VAL A 125 10.42 8.62 34.70
CA VAL A 125 9.97 7.26 35.05
C VAL A 125 11.16 6.30 35.01
N THR A 126 11.25 5.40 35.99
CA THR A 126 12.30 4.37 36.01
C THR A 126 12.05 3.35 34.90
N CYS A 127 12.94 3.29 33.92
CA CYS A 127 12.88 2.30 32.84
C CYS A 127 13.75 1.06 33.14
N GLN A 128 13.27 -0.13 32.79
CA GLN A 128 13.96 -1.40 32.93
C GLN A 128 13.86 -2.19 31.61
N HIS A 129 14.89 -2.96 31.27
CA HIS A 129 14.93 -3.79 30.05
C HIS A 129 15.40 -5.23 30.33
N VAL A 130 15.76 -5.54 31.59
CA VAL A 130 16.35 -6.81 32.03
C VAL A 130 15.35 -7.59 32.88
N GLY A 131 15.56 -8.90 33.02
CA GLY A 131 14.76 -9.77 33.88
C GLY A 131 13.57 -10.32 33.12
N ALA A 132 12.36 -10.12 33.65
CA ALA A 132 11.14 -10.67 33.06
C ALA A 132 10.62 -9.92 31.82
N ILE A 133 11.13 -8.70 31.58
CA ILE A 133 10.60 -7.78 30.56
C ILE A 133 10.74 -8.33 29.12
N PRO A 134 11.88 -8.91 28.70
CA PRO A 134 12.01 -9.47 27.35
C PRO A 134 11.00 -10.59 27.06
N GLU A 135 10.73 -11.47 28.02
CA GLU A 135 9.75 -12.56 27.85
C GLU A 135 8.30 -12.05 27.81
N ILE A 136 7.99 -11.03 28.63
CA ILE A 136 6.68 -10.38 28.57
C ILE A 136 6.49 -9.71 27.20
N ILE A 137 7.51 -9.01 26.68
CA ILE A 137 7.49 -8.43 25.34
C ILE A 137 7.36 -9.52 24.27
N ARG A 138 8.00 -10.68 24.44
CA ARG A 138 7.88 -11.84 23.54
C ARG A 138 6.45 -12.38 23.51
N GLY A 139 5.83 -12.54 24.66
CA GLY A 139 4.42 -12.93 24.78
C GLY A 139 3.45 -11.91 24.17
N ILE A 140 3.69 -10.61 24.41
CA ILE A 140 2.92 -9.53 23.79
C ILE A 140 3.05 -9.62 22.27
N ARG A 141 4.26 -9.79 21.73
CA ARG A 141 4.51 -9.90 20.30
C ARG A 141 3.78 -11.09 19.67
N GLN A 142 3.77 -12.24 20.33
CA GLN A 142 3.09 -13.45 19.84
C GLN A 142 1.57 -13.26 19.76
N HIS A 143 0.98 -12.61 20.77
CA HIS A 143 -0.48 -12.48 20.90
C HIS A 143 -1.02 -11.12 20.48
N PHE A 144 -0.17 -10.20 20.01
CA PHE A 144 -0.52 -8.80 19.71
C PHE A 144 -1.81 -8.63 18.89
N PRO A 145 -2.03 -9.40 17.80
CA PRO A 145 -3.26 -9.31 17.02
C PRO A 145 -4.55 -9.55 17.81
N LYS A 146 -4.47 -10.35 18.88
CA LYS A 146 -5.61 -10.72 19.72
C LYS A 146 -5.74 -9.85 20.97
N LEU A 147 -4.68 -9.11 21.34
CA LEU A 147 -4.66 -8.23 22.51
C LEU A 147 -5.34 -6.88 22.25
N ILE A 148 -5.44 -6.46 20.99
CA ILE A 148 -6.10 -5.22 20.58
C ILE A 148 -7.44 -5.55 19.92
N LYS A 149 -8.52 -4.97 20.44
CA LYS A 149 -9.86 -5.14 19.87
C LYS A 149 -9.92 -4.59 18.44
N GLY A 150 -10.39 -5.41 17.50
CA GLY A 150 -10.51 -5.02 16.08
C GLY A 150 -9.21 -5.06 15.30
N PHE A 151 -8.09 -5.45 15.92
CA PHE A 151 -6.85 -5.72 15.21
C PHE A 151 -6.84 -7.17 14.72
N THR A 152 -6.29 -7.41 13.53
CA THR A 152 -6.21 -8.75 12.93
C THR A 152 -4.77 -9.10 12.60
N ALA A 153 -4.47 -10.39 12.45
CA ALA A 153 -3.14 -10.81 12.01
C ALA A 153 -2.81 -10.23 10.62
N GLN A 154 -3.78 -10.16 9.72
CA GLN A 154 -3.60 -9.61 8.38
C GLN A 154 -3.33 -8.10 8.39
N SER A 155 -4.04 -7.33 9.21
CA SER A 155 -3.76 -5.89 9.37
C SER A 155 -2.38 -5.65 9.99
N SER A 156 -1.97 -6.50 10.93
CA SER A 156 -0.63 -6.48 11.51
C SER A 156 0.46 -6.70 10.47
N SER A 157 0.35 -7.77 9.67
CA SER A 157 1.32 -8.08 8.62
C SER A 157 1.38 -7.01 7.54
N THR A 158 0.23 -6.45 7.16
CA THR A 158 0.16 -5.38 6.14
C THR A 158 0.85 -4.10 6.63
N ALA A 159 0.61 -3.70 7.88
CA ALA A 159 1.27 -2.54 8.48
C ALA A 159 2.79 -2.73 8.59
N GLN A 160 3.23 -3.92 9.03
CA GLN A 160 4.65 -4.26 9.11
C GLN A 160 5.33 -4.26 7.73
N LEU A 161 4.69 -4.84 6.70
CA LEU A 161 5.22 -4.86 5.34
C LEU A 161 5.36 -3.44 4.76
N GLY A 162 4.33 -2.62 4.91
CA GLY A 162 4.34 -1.24 4.42
C GLY A 162 5.40 -0.39 5.11
N LEU A 163 5.49 -0.47 6.44
CA LEU A 163 6.48 0.28 7.20
C LEU A 163 7.91 -0.22 6.94
N GLY A 164 8.11 -1.54 6.86
CA GLY A 164 9.41 -2.14 6.54
C GLY A 164 9.91 -1.70 5.17
N HIS A 165 9.06 -1.73 4.15
CA HIS A 165 9.40 -1.19 2.82
C HIS A 165 9.76 0.30 2.88
N SER A 166 8.97 1.11 3.56
CA SER A 166 9.23 2.56 3.70
C SER A 166 10.55 2.84 4.41
N TYR A 167 10.83 2.15 5.51
CA TYR A 167 12.06 2.29 6.29
C TYR A 167 13.29 1.89 5.48
N SER A 168 13.27 0.70 4.87
CA SER A 168 14.36 0.24 4.03
C SER A 168 14.58 1.18 2.84
N ARG A 169 13.51 1.69 2.23
CA ARG A 169 13.61 2.65 1.12
C ARG A 169 14.26 3.96 1.53
N ALA A 170 13.85 4.51 2.68
CA ALA A 170 14.42 5.73 3.23
C ALA A 170 15.90 5.55 3.59
N LYS A 171 16.28 4.42 4.17
CA LYS A 171 17.66 4.18 4.60
C LYS A 171 18.62 3.89 3.43
N VAL A 172 18.17 3.15 2.41
CA VAL A 172 19.04 2.64 1.34
C VAL A 172 19.11 3.60 0.13
N LYS A 173 18.44 4.78 0.15
CA LYS A 173 18.26 5.63 -1.05
C LYS A 173 17.80 4.77 -2.24
N PHE A 174 16.72 4.03 -2.02
CA PHE A 174 16.34 2.90 -2.87
C PHE A 174 16.08 3.33 -4.32
N ASN A 175 17.00 2.88 -5.19
CA ASN A 175 16.95 2.91 -6.65
C ASN A 175 16.89 4.31 -7.29
N VAL A 176 18.06 4.90 -7.52
CA VAL A 176 18.24 6.13 -8.33
C VAL A 176 17.64 5.96 -9.74
N ASN A 177 17.62 4.73 -10.25
CA ASN A 177 17.17 4.39 -11.61
C ASN A 177 15.67 4.05 -11.67
N ARG A 178 14.88 4.36 -10.63
CA ARG A 178 13.43 4.11 -10.64
C ARG A 178 12.72 4.84 -11.79
N VAL A 179 13.27 5.98 -12.24
CA VAL A 179 12.78 6.73 -13.39
C VAL A 179 12.98 5.93 -14.69
N ASP A 180 14.08 5.18 -14.80
CA ASP A 180 14.43 4.42 -16.01
C ASP A 180 13.43 3.29 -16.29
N ASN A 181 12.81 2.74 -15.25
CA ASN A 181 11.74 1.75 -15.42
C ASN A 181 10.56 2.32 -16.21
N MET A 182 10.21 3.59 -16.01
CA MET A 182 9.13 4.23 -16.78
C MET A 182 9.53 4.42 -18.23
N ILE A 183 10.80 4.73 -18.50
CA ILE A 183 11.33 4.88 -19.86
C ILE A 183 11.30 3.52 -20.58
N ILE A 184 11.78 2.46 -19.93
CA ILE A 184 11.76 1.09 -20.48
C ILE A 184 10.31 0.65 -20.79
N GLN A 185 9.39 0.89 -19.85
CA GLN A 185 7.97 0.58 -20.04
C GLN A 185 7.35 1.40 -21.17
N SER A 186 7.72 2.67 -21.30
CA SER A 186 7.20 3.55 -22.37
C SER A 186 7.69 3.12 -23.75
N ILE A 187 8.97 2.74 -23.88
CA ILE A 187 9.53 2.22 -25.14
C ILE A 187 8.85 0.90 -25.51
N ALA A 188 8.72 -0.02 -24.56
CA ALA A 188 8.03 -1.29 -24.80
C ALA A 188 6.56 -1.10 -25.20
N LEU A 189 5.89 -0.10 -24.62
CA LEU A 189 4.52 0.23 -24.97
C LEU A 189 4.42 0.85 -26.37
N LEU A 190 5.35 1.72 -26.77
CA LEU A 190 5.41 2.27 -28.12
C LEU A 190 5.62 1.16 -29.16
N ASP A 191 6.57 0.26 -28.93
CA ASP A 191 6.82 -0.89 -29.82
C ASP A 191 5.61 -1.81 -29.96
N GLN A 192 4.83 -1.97 -28.88
CA GLN A 192 3.60 -2.76 -28.91
C GLN A 192 2.49 -2.04 -29.66
N LEU A 193 2.32 -0.73 -29.44
CA LEU A 193 1.34 0.08 -30.17
C LEU A 193 1.61 0.07 -31.67
N ASP A 194 2.88 0.15 -32.10
CA ASP A 194 3.21 0.10 -33.52
C ASP A 194 2.81 -1.24 -34.17
N LYS A 195 2.99 -2.36 -33.46
CA LYS A 195 2.54 -3.68 -33.93
C LYS A 195 1.02 -3.78 -33.96
N ASP A 196 0.36 -3.25 -32.94
CA ASP A 196 -1.10 -3.29 -32.80
C ASP A 196 -1.77 -2.41 -33.87
N ILE A 197 -1.30 -1.19 -34.09
CA ILE A 197 -1.78 -0.27 -35.15
C ILE A 197 -1.67 -0.92 -36.51
N ASN A 198 -0.55 -1.57 -36.81
CA ASN A 198 -0.38 -2.27 -38.09
C ASN A 198 -1.34 -3.45 -38.23
N THR A 199 -1.49 -4.26 -37.18
CA THR A 199 -2.39 -5.41 -37.18
C THR A 199 -3.85 -4.98 -37.34
N PHE A 200 -4.29 -3.95 -36.59
CA PHE A 200 -5.64 -3.39 -36.70
C PHE A 200 -5.87 -2.74 -38.06
N SER A 201 -4.90 -1.99 -38.58
CA SER A 201 -4.99 -1.39 -39.91
C SER A 201 -5.17 -2.43 -41.00
N MET A 202 -4.41 -3.53 -40.96
CA MET A 202 -4.58 -4.64 -41.90
C MET A 202 -5.96 -5.28 -41.76
N ARG A 203 -6.46 -5.44 -40.53
CA ARG A 203 -7.80 -5.99 -40.27
C ARG A 203 -8.93 -5.09 -40.79
N ILE A 204 -8.81 -3.77 -40.57
CA ILE A 204 -9.74 -2.76 -41.11
C ILE A 204 -9.77 -2.83 -42.63
N ARG A 205 -8.60 -2.94 -43.26
CA ARG A 205 -8.48 -3.08 -44.72
C ARG A 205 -9.17 -4.33 -45.22
N GLU A 206 -8.92 -5.50 -44.62
CA GLU A 206 -9.60 -6.74 -44.98
C GLU A 206 -11.12 -6.62 -44.86
N TRP A 207 -11.61 -6.10 -43.73
CA TRP A 207 -13.05 -6.01 -43.45
C TRP A 207 -13.76 -5.02 -44.35
N TYR A 208 -13.15 -3.85 -44.59
CA TYR A 208 -13.74 -2.85 -45.47
C TYR A 208 -13.64 -3.23 -46.94
N SER A 209 -12.62 -4.01 -47.34
CA SER A 209 -12.50 -4.52 -48.71
C SER A 209 -13.66 -5.43 -49.12
N TYR A 210 -14.33 -6.12 -48.18
CA TYR A 210 -15.55 -6.85 -48.50
C TYR A 210 -16.69 -5.93 -48.95
N HIS A 211 -16.71 -4.68 -48.47
CA HIS A 211 -17.69 -3.66 -48.81
C HIS A 211 -17.28 -2.82 -50.01
N PHE A 212 -16.01 -2.41 -50.07
CA PHE A 212 -15.46 -1.54 -51.10
C PHE A 212 -14.02 -1.97 -51.47
N PRO A 213 -13.87 -3.04 -52.28
CA PRO A 213 -12.57 -3.64 -52.58
C PRO A 213 -11.63 -2.74 -53.38
N GLU A 214 -12.17 -1.80 -54.17
CA GLU A 214 -11.40 -0.89 -55.01
C GLU A 214 -10.62 0.14 -54.17
N LEU A 215 -11.09 0.47 -52.96
CA LEU A 215 -10.47 1.48 -52.12
C LEU A 215 -9.04 1.11 -51.68
N VAL A 216 -8.75 -0.17 -51.48
CA VAL A 216 -7.40 -0.62 -51.07
C VAL A 216 -6.35 -0.33 -52.14
N LYS A 217 -6.74 -0.36 -53.42
CA LYS A 217 -5.84 -0.05 -54.53
C LYS A 217 -5.59 1.45 -54.67
N ILE A 218 -6.58 2.28 -54.36
CA ILE A 218 -6.51 3.74 -54.51
C ILE A 218 -5.76 4.37 -53.31
N VAL A 219 -6.00 3.87 -52.10
CA VAL A 219 -5.37 4.37 -50.87
C VAL A 219 -4.46 3.29 -50.28
N PRO A 220 -3.14 3.31 -50.60
CA PRO A 220 -2.19 2.32 -50.13
C PRO A 220 -1.79 2.49 -48.65
N GLU A 221 -1.92 3.70 -48.10
CA GLU A 221 -1.52 4.01 -46.72
C GLU A 221 -2.61 3.62 -45.70
N ASN A 222 -2.21 2.89 -44.65
CA ASN A 222 -3.08 2.35 -43.62
C ASN A 222 -3.89 3.43 -42.87
N TYR A 223 -3.21 4.51 -42.48
CA TYR A 223 -3.79 5.59 -41.69
C TYR A 223 -4.84 6.38 -42.48
N LEU A 224 -4.50 6.80 -43.71
CA LEU A 224 -5.46 7.45 -44.61
C LEU A 224 -6.63 6.50 -44.94
N PHE A 225 -6.37 5.21 -45.15
CA PHE A 225 -7.41 4.24 -45.43
C PHE A 225 -8.44 4.17 -44.30
N ALA A 226 -7.99 4.11 -43.05
CA ALA A 226 -8.88 4.10 -41.89
C ALA A 226 -9.71 5.40 -41.79
N LYS A 227 -9.11 6.57 -42.04
CA LYS A 227 -9.82 7.86 -42.08
C LYS A 227 -10.89 7.90 -43.17
N VAL A 228 -10.54 7.47 -44.38
CA VAL A 228 -11.48 7.45 -45.51
C VAL A 228 -12.61 6.44 -45.24
N ALA A 229 -12.31 5.25 -44.71
CA ALA A 229 -13.32 4.27 -44.35
C ALA A 229 -14.29 4.79 -43.27
N ARG A 230 -13.78 5.57 -42.30
CA ARG A 230 -14.60 6.24 -41.27
C ARG A 230 -15.51 7.31 -41.87
N PHE A 231 -15.00 8.08 -42.84
CA PHE A 231 -15.73 9.18 -43.46
C PHE A 231 -16.80 8.70 -44.44
N VAL A 232 -16.40 7.82 -45.38
CA VAL A 232 -17.29 7.28 -46.42
C VAL A 232 -18.44 6.50 -45.80
N LYS A 233 -18.17 5.78 -44.70
CA LYS A 233 -19.09 4.84 -44.05
C LYS A 233 -19.71 3.87 -45.04
N ASN A 234 -20.82 4.26 -45.66
CA ASN A 234 -21.56 3.52 -46.67
C ASN A 234 -21.37 4.15 -48.06
N ARG A 235 -20.91 3.36 -49.02
CA ARG A 235 -20.64 3.82 -50.40
C ARG A 235 -21.83 4.49 -51.11
N LYS A 236 -23.08 4.20 -50.69
CA LYS A 236 -24.29 4.79 -51.28
C LYS A 236 -24.57 6.23 -50.83
N GLU A 237 -23.92 6.67 -49.76
CA GLU A 237 -24.10 8.00 -49.18
C GLU A 237 -22.99 8.98 -49.63
N LEU A 238 -22.19 8.56 -50.62
CA LEU A 238 -21.12 9.35 -51.21
C LEU A 238 -21.69 10.21 -52.36
N ASN A 239 -21.76 11.53 -52.14
CA ASN A 239 -22.23 12.52 -53.12
C ASN A 239 -21.10 13.49 -53.48
N GLU A 240 -21.28 14.25 -54.57
CA GLU A 240 -20.31 15.27 -55.02
C GLU A 240 -20.09 16.38 -53.98
N GLU A 241 -21.06 16.65 -53.10
CA GLU A 241 -20.92 17.59 -51.98
C GLU A 241 -19.89 17.13 -50.93
N LYS A 242 -19.67 15.81 -50.80
CA LYS A 242 -18.67 15.25 -49.88
C LYS A 242 -17.30 15.10 -50.53
N LEU A 243 -17.16 15.51 -51.79
CA LEU A 243 -15.89 15.44 -52.52
C LEU A 243 -14.87 16.41 -51.91
N GLU A 244 -15.29 17.62 -51.53
CA GLU A 244 -14.41 18.63 -50.93
C GLU A 244 -13.80 18.14 -49.60
N GLU A 245 -14.62 17.54 -48.72
CA GLU A 245 -14.16 16.97 -47.45
C GLU A 245 -13.25 15.73 -47.67
N LEU A 246 -13.51 14.94 -48.71
CA LEU A 246 -12.69 13.79 -49.05
C LEU A 246 -11.35 14.21 -49.70
N GLU A 247 -11.34 15.30 -50.46
CA GLU A 247 -10.12 15.95 -50.95
C GLU A 247 -9.26 16.49 -49.80
N GLU A 248 -9.88 17.04 -48.75
CA GLU A 248 -9.17 17.48 -47.54
C GLU A 248 -8.53 16.31 -46.78
N ILE A 249 -9.23 15.17 -46.67
CA ILE A 249 -8.72 13.98 -45.97
C ILE A 249 -7.60 13.30 -46.74
N VAL A 250 -7.73 13.18 -48.07
CA VAL A 250 -6.78 12.45 -48.92
C VAL A 250 -5.66 13.37 -49.41
N MET A 251 -5.82 14.68 -49.28
CA MET A 251 -4.91 15.75 -49.75
C MET A 251 -4.56 15.65 -51.24
N ASP A 252 -5.41 14.97 -52.02
CA ASP A 252 -5.18 14.65 -53.44
C ASP A 252 -6.53 14.58 -54.17
N SER A 253 -6.80 15.60 -55.00
CA SER A 253 -8.02 15.71 -55.81
C SER A 253 -8.16 14.57 -56.82
N GLY A 254 -7.03 14.03 -57.31
CA GLY A 254 -7.03 12.90 -58.23
C GLY A 254 -7.54 11.62 -57.55
N LYS A 255 -7.07 11.34 -56.33
CA LYS A 255 -7.54 10.19 -55.55
C LYS A 255 -8.98 10.35 -55.10
N ALA A 256 -9.41 11.56 -54.72
CA ALA A 256 -10.79 11.79 -54.30
C ALA A 256 -11.81 11.50 -55.41
N LYS A 257 -11.53 11.97 -56.64
CA LYS A 257 -12.33 11.66 -57.82
C LYS A 257 -12.31 10.18 -58.16
N ALA A 258 -11.13 9.54 -58.09
CA ALA A 258 -11.01 8.10 -58.31
C ALA A 258 -11.84 7.28 -57.29
N ILE A 259 -11.92 7.72 -56.04
CA ILE A 259 -12.76 7.09 -55.00
C ILE A 259 -14.24 7.25 -55.33
N LEU A 260 -14.68 8.43 -55.79
CA LEU A 260 -16.07 8.68 -56.19
C LEU A 260 -16.46 7.82 -57.40
N ASP A 261 -15.63 7.77 -58.42
CA ASP A 261 -15.88 6.95 -59.62
C ASP A 261 -15.85 5.45 -59.30
N ALA A 262 -14.94 5.02 -58.44
CA ALA A 262 -14.88 3.66 -57.93
C ALA A 262 -16.13 3.32 -57.09
N SER A 263 -16.69 4.26 -56.33
CA SER A 263 -17.89 4.03 -55.53
C SER A 263 -19.12 3.73 -56.42
N ARG A 264 -19.23 4.39 -57.57
CA ARG A 264 -20.30 4.22 -58.57
C ARG A 264 -20.19 2.91 -59.33
N SER A 265 -18.96 2.43 -59.54
CA SER A 265 -18.65 1.20 -60.31
C SER A 265 -18.38 -0.04 -59.44
N SER A 266 -18.34 0.11 -58.11
CA SER A 266 -17.97 -0.97 -57.20
C SER A 266 -19.01 -2.10 -57.15
N MET A 267 -18.52 -3.34 -57.07
CA MET A 267 -19.33 -4.56 -56.97
C MET A 267 -19.36 -5.16 -55.54
N GLY A 268 -18.88 -4.42 -54.53
CA GLY A 268 -18.79 -4.90 -53.15
C GLY A 268 -20.14 -5.17 -52.46
N LYS A 269 -20.14 -6.03 -51.44
CA LYS A 269 -21.37 -6.45 -50.73
C LYS A 269 -21.88 -5.36 -49.79
N ILE A 270 -23.20 -5.25 -49.64
CA ILE A 270 -23.81 -4.27 -48.72
C ILE A 270 -23.63 -4.75 -47.28
N PHE A 271 -23.10 -3.87 -46.42
CA PHE A 271 -22.89 -4.16 -44.99
C PHE A 271 -24.24 -4.25 -44.26
N MET A 272 -24.69 -5.45 -43.92
CA MET A 272 -26.06 -5.69 -43.41
C MET A 272 -26.15 -5.99 -41.90
N ARG A 273 -25.07 -6.29 -41.16
CA ARG A 273 -25.21 -6.69 -39.74
C ARG A 273 -24.05 -6.42 -38.77
N THR A 274 -22.90 -5.89 -39.23
CA THR A 274 -21.70 -5.68 -38.39
C THR A 274 -21.22 -4.22 -38.34
N LYS A 275 -22.04 -3.26 -38.84
CA LYS A 275 -21.62 -1.85 -39.04
C LYS A 275 -21.05 -1.21 -37.77
N GLU A 276 -21.76 -1.36 -36.66
CA GLU A 276 -21.39 -0.74 -35.38
C GLU A 276 -20.05 -1.27 -34.85
N GLN A 277 -19.85 -2.60 -34.89
CA GLN A 277 -18.60 -3.23 -34.45
C GLN A 277 -17.40 -2.84 -35.33
N PHE A 278 -17.62 -2.65 -36.63
CA PHE A 278 -16.56 -2.18 -37.53
C PHE A 278 -16.21 -0.71 -37.27
N TYR A 279 -17.20 0.18 -37.12
CA TYR A 279 -16.92 1.59 -36.83
C TYR A 279 -16.32 1.77 -35.43
N GLU A 280 -16.72 0.98 -34.45
CA GLU A 280 -16.08 0.97 -33.13
C GLU A 280 -14.62 0.51 -33.21
N LEU A 281 -14.30 -0.47 -34.07
CA LEU A 281 -12.93 -0.92 -34.29
C LEU A 281 -12.09 0.12 -35.05
N VAL A 282 -12.70 0.90 -35.95
CA VAL A 282 -12.08 2.04 -36.65
C VAL A 282 -11.90 3.27 -35.74
N GLU A 283 -12.73 3.44 -34.72
CA GLU A 283 -12.56 4.53 -33.73
C GLU A 283 -11.54 4.20 -32.65
N ARG A 284 -11.29 2.92 -32.39
CA ARG A 284 -10.33 2.45 -31.38
C ARG A 284 -8.92 2.21 -31.93
N GLY A 285 -8.78 1.96 -33.23
CA GLY A 285 -7.48 1.76 -33.92
C GLY A 285 -6.97 3.06 -34.54
#